data_AF-A0A0G4MEM9-F1
#
_entry.id   AF-A0A0G4MEM9-F1
#
_cell.length_a   1.000
_cell.length_b   1.000
_cell.length_c   1.000
_cell.angle_alpha   90.00
_cell.angle_beta   90.00
_cell.angle_gamma   90.00
#
_symmetry.space_group_name_H-M   'P 1'
#
loop_
_entity.id
_entity.type
_entity.pdbx_description
1 polymer ?
#
loop_
_entity_poly.entity_id
_entity_poly.type
_entity_poly.pdbx_seq_one_letter_code
_entity_poly.pdbx_strand_id
1 'polypeptide(L)'
;MQGWRISMEDAHSTKLDLLPPGSDEAKQHASRLSFFAVYDGHGGDKVALFAGDQLHEIVRKQETFKKGNYEQALKDGFLATDRAILNDPRYEEEVSGCTACVSLINDDKIYVVRLTP
;
A
#
# COMPACT_ATOMS: atom_id res chain seq x y z
N MET A 1 7.70 -5.55 15.99
CA MET A 1 8.09 -6.29 17.21
C MET A 1 6.83 -6.95 17.73
N GLN A 2 6.84 -8.26 17.97
CA GLN A 2 5.62 -9.01 18.33
C GLN A 2 5.03 -8.66 19.71
N GLY A 3 5.88 -8.36 20.68
CA GLY A 3 5.43 -8.11 22.05
C GLY A 3 4.78 -9.35 22.69
N TRP A 4 3.63 -9.17 23.35
CA TRP A 4 2.95 -10.19 24.15
C TRP A 4 1.99 -11.10 23.36
N ARG A 5 1.79 -10.84 22.06
CA ARG A 5 0.91 -11.66 21.22
C ARG A 5 1.57 -13.00 20.89
N ILE A 6 0.75 -14.00 20.58
CA ILE A 6 1.22 -15.34 20.20
C ILE A 6 1.78 -15.31 18.76
N SER A 7 1.14 -14.56 17.87
CA SER A 7 1.53 -14.31 16.47
C SER A 7 1.89 -12.83 16.25
N MET A 8 2.75 -12.57 15.25
CA MET A 8 2.99 -11.24 14.70
C MET A 8 2.15 -11.10 13.42
N GLU A 9 1.12 -10.25 13.45
CA GLU A 9 0.20 -10.07 12.31
C GLU A 9 0.41 -8.74 11.58
N ASP A 10 1.21 -7.81 12.13
CA ASP A 10 1.51 -6.55 11.46
C ASP A 10 2.54 -6.73 10.34
N ALA A 11 2.37 -5.94 9.30
CA ALA A 11 3.32 -5.75 8.21
C ALA A 11 3.62 -4.26 8.00
N HIS A 12 4.62 -3.95 7.19
CA HIS A 12 4.93 -2.58 6.82
C HIS A 12 5.55 -2.50 5.42
N SER A 13 5.43 -1.33 4.78
CA SER A 13 6.14 -1.01 3.54
C SER A 13 7.01 0.22 3.75
N THR A 14 8.27 0.16 3.30
CA THR A 14 9.21 1.28 3.37
C THR A 14 9.89 1.44 2.00
N LYS A 15 9.42 2.38 1.19
CA LYS A 15 9.94 2.64 -0.15
C LYS A 15 10.41 4.08 -0.22
N LEU A 16 11.74 4.27 -0.21
CA LEU A 16 12.33 5.60 -0.35
C LEU A 16 12.08 6.15 -1.74
N ASP A 17 12.29 5.33 -2.77
CA ASP A 17 12.03 5.68 -4.15
C ASP A 17 10.96 4.73 -4.69
N LEU A 18 9.72 5.19 -4.69
CA LEU A 18 8.58 4.42 -5.21
C LEU A 18 8.71 4.17 -6.73
N LEU A 19 9.45 5.03 -7.41
CA LEU A 19 9.80 4.89 -8.82
C LEU A 19 11.32 4.81 -8.96
N PRO A 20 11.86 3.94 -9.84
CA PRO A 20 13.30 3.87 -10.05
C PRO A 20 13.87 5.23 -10.47
N PRO A 21 14.91 5.75 -9.78
CA PRO A 21 15.53 7.02 -10.13
C PRO A 21 15.98 7.04 -11.60
N GLY A 22 15.65 8.12 -12.32
CA GLY A 22 16.03 8.28 -13.73
C GLY A 22 15.18 7.50 -14.74
N SER A 23 14.21 6.68 -14.28
CA SER A 23 13.23 6.05 -15.17
C SER A 23 12.32 7.09 -15.84
N ASP A 24 11.77 6.74 -17.00
CA ASP A 24 10.82 7.62 -17.70
C ASP A 24 9.52 7.82 -16.92
N GLU A 25 9.15 6.85 -16.07
CA GLU A 25 8.04 7.00 -15.13
C GLU A 25 8.36 8.04 -14.06
N ALA A 26 9.55 7.98 -13.44
CA ALA A 26 9.96 8.98 -12.45
C ALA A 26 9.97 10.40 -13.00
N LYS A 27 10.37 10.58 -14.27
CA LYS A 27 10.39 11.90 -14.95
C LYS A 27 8.99 12.48 -15.21
N GLN A 28 7.94 11.65 -15.21
CA GLN A 28 6.56 12.10 -15.38
C GLN A 28 5.97 12.73 -14.12
N HIS A 29 6.63 12.55 -12.97
CA HIS A 29 6.23 13.14 -11.71
C HIS A 29 7.12 14.35 -11.38
N ALA A 30 6.52 15.32 -10.69
CA ALA A 30 7.20 16.58 -10.38
C ALA A 30 8.37 16.42 -9.41
N SER A 31 8.34 15.37 -8.58
CA SER A 31 9.34 15.13 -7.54
C SER A 31 9.46 13.66 -7.17
N ARG A 32 10.48 13.37 -6.39
CA ARG A 32 10.76 12.04 -5.84
C ARG A 32 9.59 11.61 -4.93
N LEU A 33 9.11 10.38 -5.11
CA LEU A 33 7.99 9.84 -4.35
C LEU A 33 8.49 8.79 -3.36
N SER A 34 8.18 8.98 -2.08
CA SER A 34 8.43 7.98 -1.02
C SER A 34 7.11 7.44 -0.50
N PHE A 35 7.05 6.14 -0.23
CA PHE A 35 5.86 5.46 0.28
C PHE A 35 6.19 4.72 1.57
N PHE A 36 5.42 5.01 2.62
CA PHE A 36 5.52 4.35 3.90
C PHE A 36 4.15 3.85 4.31
N ALA A 37 4.08 2.65 4.86
CA ALA A 37 2.83 2.10 5.33
C ALA A 37 3.02 1.15 6.50
N VAL A 38 2.03 1.11 7.38
CA VAL A 38 1.89 0.11 8.44
C VAL A 38 0.53 -0.55 8.30
N TYR A 39 0.50 -1.85 8.44
CA TYR A 39 -0.70 -2.68 8.32
C TYR A 39 -0.84 -3.51 9.59
N ASP A 40 -1.94 -3.33 10.31
CA ASP A 40 -2.24 -4.08 11.55
C ASP A 40 -3.21 -5.20 11.21
N GLY A 41 -2.71 -6.43 11.13
CA GLY A 41 -3.48 -7.62 10.77
C GLY A 41 -4.41 -8.08 11.90
N HIS A 42 -5.52 -8.71 11.52
CA HIS A 42 -6.43 -9.36 12.47
C HIS A 42 -7.07 -10.59 11.84
N GLY A 43 -7.23 -11.65 12.63
CA GLY A 43 -7.75 -12.94 12.14
C GLY A 43 -6.74 -13.72 11.30
N GLY A 44 -5.47 -13.29 11.29
CA GLY A 44 -4.37 -13.82 10.50
C GLY A 44 -3.48 -12.70 9.92
N ASP A 45 -2.30 -13.08 9.43
CA ASP A 45 -1.28 -12.16 8.91
C ASP A 45 -1.33 -11.98 7.38
N LYS A 46 -2.04 -12.86 6.66
CA LYS A 46 -1.95 -12.96 5.21
C LYS A 46 -2.35 -11.67 4.48
N VAL A 47 -3.45 -11.04 4.87
CA VAL A 47 -3.90 -9.79 4.23
C VAL A 47 -2.96 -8.63 4.53
N ALA A 48 -2.42 -8.53 5.75
CA ALA A 48 -1.42 -7.54 6.10
C ALA A 48 -0.12 -7.73 5.30
N LEU A 49 0.35 -8.98 5.17
CA LEU A 49 1.51 -9.32 4.35
C LEU A 49 1.29 -8.99 2.87
N PHE A 50 0.13 -9.34 2.30
CA PHE A 50 -0.22 -8.99 0.93
C PHE A 50 -0.19 -7.48 0.71
N ALA A 51 -0.82 -6.70 1.61
CA ALA A 51 -0.82 -5.25 1.52
C ALA A 51 0.61 -4.67 1.64
N GLY A 52 1.41 -5.21 2.56
CA GLY A 52 2.83 -4.91 2.72
C GLY A 52 3.64 -5.05 1.44
N ASP A 53 3.38 -6.13 0.71
CA ASP A 53 4.14 -6.48 -0.49
C ASP A 53 3.58 -5.85 -1.78
N GLN A 54 2.27 -5.62 -1.88
CA GLN A 54 1.62 -5.30 -3.16
C GLN A 54 0.95 -3.94 -3.23
N LEU A 55 0.48 -3.36 -2.12
CA LEU A 55 -0.34 -2.14 -2.17
C LEU A 55 0.36 -0.98 -2.92
N HIS A 56 1.64 -0.75 -2.61
CA HIS A 56 2.43 0.31 -3.24
C HIS A 56 2.61 0.11 -4.75
N GLU A 57 2.78 -1.13 -5.21
CA GLU A 57 2.85 -1.46 -6.64
C GLU A 57 1.49 -1.31 -7.33
N ILE A 58 0.40 -1.69 -6.66
CA ILE A 58 -0.96 -1.54 -7.18
C ILE A 58 -1.32 -0.06 -7.32
N VAL A 59 -0.99 0.78 -6.33
CA VAL A 59 -1.16 2.25 -6.39
C VAL A 59 -0.37 2.82 -7.57
N ARG A 60 0.90 2.44 -7.73
CA ARG A 60 1.78 2.91 -8.81
C ARG A 60 1.23 2.61 -10.21
N LYS A 61 0.53 1.48 -10.36
CA LYS A 61 -0.06 1.05 -11.64
C LYS A 61 -1.33 1.82 -12.03
N GLN A 62 -1.97 2.53 -11.09
CA GLN A 62 -3.21 3.26 -11.38
C GLN A 62 -2.97 4.37 -12.41
N GLU A 63 -3.92 4.57 -13.32
CA GLU A 63 -3.83 5.66 -14.29
C GLU A 63 -3.84 7.04 -13.62
N THR A 64 -4.61 7.17 -12.55
CA THR A 64 -4.67 8.39 -11.72
C THR A 64 -3.33 8.67 -11.06
N PHE A 65 -2.56 7.64 -10.70
CA PHE A 65 -1.19 7.80 -10.22
C PHE A 65 -0.32 8.42 -11.31
N LYS A 66 -0.28 7.79 -12.50
CA LYS A 66 0.54 8.25 -13.65
C LYS A 66 0.21 9.69 -14.09
N LYS A 67 -1.03 10.13 -13.89
CA LYS A 67 -1.48 11.52 -14.15
C LYS A 67 -1.12 12.51 -13.02
N GLY A 68 -0.45 12.06 -11.96
CA GLY A 68 -0.10 12.87 -10.79
C GLY A 68 -1.26 13.15 -9.82
N ASN A 69 -2.43 12.53 -10.03
CA ASN A 69 -3.57 12.66 -9.10
C ASN A 69 -3.44 11.61 -7.99
N TYR A 70 -2.53 11.87 -7.05
CA TYR A 70 -2.19 10.93 -5.98
C TYR A 70 -3.34 10.63 -5.02
N GLU A 71 -4.23 11.60 -4.75
CA GLU A 71 -5.38 11.37 -3.88
C GLU A 71 -6.31 10.30 -4.46
N GLN A 72 -6.66 10.45 -5.74
CA GLN A 72 -7.50 9.46 -6.42
C GLN A 72 -6.75 8.14 -6.63
N ALA A 73 -5.45 8.20 -6.94
CA ALA A 73 -4.61 7.01 -7.07
C ALA A 73 -4.58 6.14 -5.83
N LEU A 74 -4.55 6.76 -4.64
CA LEU A 74 -4.61 6.02 -3.39
C LEU A 74 -5.99 5.37 -3.23
N LYS A 75 -7.09 6.10 -3.42
CA LYS A 75 -8.45 5.54 -3.39
C LYS A 75 -8.62 4.36 -4.36
N ASP A 76 -8.21 4.54 -5.61
CA ASP A 76 -8.27 3.52 -6.66
C ASP A 76 -7.39 2.31 -6.31
N GLY A 77 -6.19 2.56 -5.78
CA GLY A 77 -5.23 1.55 -5.39
C GLY A 77 -5.70 0.69 -4.23
N PHE A 78 -6.35 1.28 -3.23
CA PHE A 78 -6.97 0.55 -2.12
C PHE A 78 -8.09 -0.37 -2.62
N LEU A 79 -9.01 0.16 -3.44
CA LEU A 79 -10.10 -0.64 -4.03
C LEU A 79 -9.56 -1.75 -4.96
N ALA A 80 -8.49 -1.47 -5.71
CA ALA A 80 -7.85 -2.46 -6.57
C ALA A 80 -7.12 -3.53 -5.77
N THR A 81 -6.55 -3.18 -4.61
CA THR A 81 -5.89 -4.12 -3.70
C THR A 81 -6.91 -5.08 -3.08
N ASP A 82 -8.04 -4.54 -2.62
CA ASP A 82 -9.14 -5.35 -2.09
C ASP A 82 -9.67 -6.34 -3.14
N ARG A 83 -9.90 -5.86 -4.38
CA ARG A 83 -10.24 -6.74 -5.50
C ARG A 83 -9.16 -7.76 -5.83
N ALA A 84 -7.87 -7.43 -5.69
CA ALA A 84 -6.79 -8.35 -5.97
C ALA A 84 -6.77 -9.50 -4.95
N ILE A 85 -7.06 -9.21 -3.69
CA ILE A 85 -7.20 -10.22 -2.62
C ILE A 85 -8.42 -11.11 -2.90
N LEU A 86 -9.59 -10.50 -3.16
CA LEU A 86 -10.85 -11.23 -3.41
C LEU A 86 -10.78 -12.18 -4.62
N ASN A 87 -9.98 -11.84 -5.64
CA ASN A 87 -9.86 -12.66 -6.85
C ASN A 87 -8.70 -13.67 -6.80
N ASP A 88 -7.89 -13.68 -5.74
CA ASP A 88 -6.77 -14.60 -5.61
C ASP A 88 -7.22 -15.87 -4.86
N PRO A 89 -7.22 -17.05 -5.50
CA PRO A 89 -7.68 -18.30 -4.88
C PRO A 89 -6.94 -18.66 -3.58
N ARG A 90 -5.72 -18.12 -3.37
CA ARG A 90 -4.97 -18.32 -2.12
C ARG A 90 -5.63 -17.68 -0.90
N TYR A 91 -6.56 -16.74 -1.13
CA TYR A 91 -7.26 -15.97 -0.11
C TYR A 91 -8.77 -16.28 -0.07
N GLU A 92 -9.25 -17.26 -0.84
CA GLU A 92 -10.69 -17.60 -0.93
C GLU A 92 -11.29 -18.03 0.43
N GLU A 93 -10.53 -18.79 1.21
CA GLU A 93 -10.90 -19.20 2.57
C GLU A 93 -10.24 -18.33 3.66
N GLU A 94 -9.56 -17.25 3.26
CA GLU A 94 -8.87 -16.38 4.19
C GLU A 94 -9.85 -15.40 4.85
N VAL A 95 -9.92 -15.46 6.18
CA VAL A 95 -10.81 -14.63 6.99
C VAL A 95 -10.09 -13.45 7.65
N SER A 96 -8.77 -13.36 7.48
CA SER A 96 -8.00 -12.23 7.99
C SER A 96 -8.32 -10.94 7.25
N GLY A 97 -8.12 -9.84 7.96
CA GLY A 97 -8.11 -8.50 7.41
C GLY A 97 -6.91 -7.73 7.96
N CYS A 98 -6.75 -6.49 7.50
CA CYS A 98 -5.79 -5.58 8.12
C CYS A 98 -6.29 -4.14 8.10
N THR A 99 -5.83 -3.34 9.05
CA THR A 99 -5.84 -1.89 8.91
C THR A 99 -4.75 -1.44 7.95
N ALA A 100 -4.80 -0.19 7.49
CA ALA A 100 -3.69 0.40 6.77
C ALA A 100 -3.55 1.88 7.13
N CYS A 101 -2.34 2.29 7.49
CA CYS A 101 -1.96 3.70 7.59
C CYS A 101 -0.83 3.94 6.60
N VAL A 102 -1.11 4.71 5.54
CA VAL A 102 -0.22 4.93 4.40
C VAL A 102 0.12 6.41 4.31
N SER A 103 1.40 6.69 4.04
CA SER A 103 1.92 8.02 3.72
C SER A 103 2.65 7.97 2.38
N LEU A 104 2.13 8.71 1.40
CA LEU A 104 2.85 9.03 0.17
C LEU A 104 3.41 10.45 0.29
N ILE A 105 4.73 10.55 0.20
CA ILE A 105 5.47 11.80 0.38
C ILE A 105 6.03 12.22 -0.96
N ASN A 106 5.79 13.47 -1.34
CA ASN A 106 6.51 14.18 -2.38
C ASN A 106 7.17 15.42 -1.77
N ASP A 107 7.96 16.17 -2.53
CA ASP A 107 8.77 17.28 -1.99
C ASP A 107 7.95 18.32 -1.20
N ASP A 108 6.72 18.62 -1.62
CA ASP A 108 5.90 19.70 -1.05
C ASP A 108 4.69 19.22 -0.24
N LYS A 109 4.32 17.94 -0.36
CA LYS A 109 3.06 17.39 0.18
C LYS A 109 3.23 15.98 0.71
N ILE A 110 2.52 15.73 1.81
CA ILE A 110 2.34 14.41 2.39
C ILE A 110 0.86 14.05 2.27
N TYR A 111 0.58 12.94 1.58
CA TYR A 111 -0.75 12.37 1.46
C TYR A 111 -0.86 11.23 2.47
N VAL A 112 -1.75 11.38 3.45
CA VAL A 112 -2.01 10.36 4.47
C VAL A 112 -3.37 9.72 4.20
N VAL A 113 -3.39 8.40 4.13
CA VAL A 113 -4.61 7.60 4.02
C VAL A 113 -4.67 6.62 5.16
N ARG A 114 -5.84 6.52 5.77
CA ARG A 114 -6.12 5.60 6.87
C ARG A 114 -7.35 4.77 6.53
N LEU A 115 -7.18 3.46 6.59
CA LEU A 115 -8.26 2.48 6.56
C LEU A 115 -8.27 1.76 7.90
N THR A 116 -9.39 1.84 8.62
CA THR A 116 -9.63 1.13 9.88
C THR A 116 -10.73 0.09 9.67
N PRO A 117 -10.84 -0.91 10.57
CA PRO A 117 -11.95 -1.86 10.56
C PRO A 117 -13.30 -1.18 10.75
#